data_AF-A0A8J4NLW3-F1
#
_entry.id   AF-A0A8J4NLW3-F1
#
_cell.length_a   1.000
_cell.length_b   1.000
_cell.length_c   1.000
_cell.angle_alpha   90.00
_cell.angle_beta   90.00
_cell.angle_gamma   90.00
#
_symmetry.space_group_name_H-M   'P 1'
#
loop_
_entity.id
_entity.type
_entity.pdbx_description
1 polymer ?
#
loop_
_entity_poly.entity_id
_entity_poly.type
_entity_poly.pdbx_seq_one_letter_code
_entity_poly.pdbx_strand_id
1 'polypeptide(L)'
;REGYNNPQVSGENLIGLSRARRPHNAIFVNFDDEEIPTKPLDAAVQTWKKVCTNPVDKKVEEELRKLFEVRPVWSRNAVKANISVHPDKLKLLLPYLAYYMLTGPWRSLWVRFGYDPRKHPEAKIYQVLDFRIRCGMKYGYAPNDMPVKAKRSTYNYSLPITVKKPVSHTVSVHDLKQGLGTSSASGAKKPASSRYKLKESIYIFREGALPPYRQMFYQLCDLNVESLQKIIRRNDGTETECTERDGWCLPKTSDDLRDTMSLMIKQIIRSTRPALFSSTTSSEDGKEQLAYESGEDEDDEEEEEEDFKPSDGSENEMETEILDYV
;
A
#
# COMPACT_ATOMS: atom_id res chain seq x y z
N ARG A 1 -12.29 46.03 -24.44
CA ARG A 1 -12.25 44.56 -24.71
C ARG A 1 -13.01 43.92 -23.56
N GLU A 2 -14.29 43.62 -23.80
CA GLU A 2 -15.18 43.13 -22.74
C GLU A 2 -14.87 41.67 -22.39
N GLY A 3 -15.25 41.28 -21.18
CA GLY A 3 -14.82 40.03 -20.56
C GLY A 3 -15.40 38.78 -21.23
N TYR A 4 -14.63 37.69 -21.13
CA TYR A 4 -15.09 36.36 -21.50
C TYR A 4 -16.14 35.91 -20.48
N ASN A 5 -17.42 35.92 -20.86
CA ASN A 5 -18.49 35.37 -20.04
C ASN A 5 -18.55 33.85 -20.23
N ASN A 6 -18.50 33.08 -19.14
CA ASN A 6 -18.77 31.65 -19.22
C ASN A 6 -20.22 31.42 -19.70
N PRO A 7 -20.46 30.48 -20.62
CA PRO A 7 -21.81 30.16 -21.06
C PRO A 7 -22.64 29.60 -19.90
N GLN A 8 -23.93 29.93 -19.86
CA GLN A 8 -24.87 29.30 -18.94
C GLN A 8 -25.06 27.83 -19.32
N VAL A 9 -24.52 26.94 -18.50
CA VAL A 9 -24.57 25.49 -18.74
C VAL A 9 -25.96 24.98 -18.36
N SER A 10 -26.77 24.59 -19.35
CA SER A 10 -28.00 23.83 -19.11
C SER A 10 -27.64 22.42 -18.61
N GLY A 11 -28.32 21.97 -17.56
CA GLY A 11 -27.93 20.77 -16.79
C GLY A 11 -28.07 19.43 -17.50
N GLU A 12 -28.60 19.40 -18.74
CA GLU A 12 -28.96 18.16 -19.44
C GLU A 12 -27.76 17.44 -20.09
N ASN A 13 -26.63 18.12 -20.31
CA ASN A 13 -25.45 17.55 -20.99
C ASN A 13 -24.16 17.57 -20.16
N LEU A 14 -24.27 17.65 -18.82
CA LEU A 14 -23.10 17.67 -17.94
C LEU A 14 -22.57 16.25 -17.69
N ILE A 15 -21.67 15.78 -18.57
CA ILE A 15 -20.98 14.51 -18.40
C ILE A 15 -20.05 14.57 -17.16
N GLY A 16 -20.48 13.97 -16.05
CA GLY A 16 -19.55 13.28 -15.14
C GLY A 16 -19.05 14.00 -13.88
N LEU A 17 -19.74 15.00 -13.31
CA LEU A 17 -19.39 15.50 -11.95
C LEU A 17 -20.16 14.80 -10.81
N SER A 18 -21.25 14.11 -11.11
CA SER A 18 -22.16 13.50 -10.13
C SER A 18 -21.98 11.98 -10.01
N ARG A 19 -20.73 11.52 -9.76
CA ARG A 19 -20.56 10.23 -9.08
C ARG A 19 -21.16 10.40 -7.69
N ALA A 20 -22.22 9.66 -7.37
CA ALA A 20 -22.81 9.67 -6.04
C ALA A 20 -21.69 9.43 -5.00
N ARG A 21 -21.48 10.39 -4.09
CA ARG A 21 -20.52 10.22 -2.99
C ARG A 21 -20.88 8.94 -2.26
N ARG A 22 -19.92 8.04 -2.13
CA ARG A 22 -20.14 6.80 -1.38
C ARG A 22 -20.34 7.19 0.08
N PRO A 23 -21.16 6.49 0.88
CA PRO A 23 -21.25 6.78 2.30
C PRO A 23 -19.93 6.39 2.97
N HIS A 24 -19.10 7.38 3.23
CA HIS A 24 -17.80 7.22 3.85
C HIS A 24 -17.98 7.13 5.37
N ASN A 25 -17.90 5.90 5.89
CA ASN A 25 -18.20 5.60 7.29
C ASN A 25 -16.94 5.46 8.17
N ALA A 26 -15.76 5.82 7.63
CA ALA A 26 -14.50 5.82 8.37
C ALA A 26 -14.43 7.01 9.32
N ILE A 27 -13.81 6.82 10.49
CA ILE A 27 -13.46 7.93 11.38
C ILE A 27 -11.96 8.21 11.20
N PHE A 28 -11.64 9.46 10.92
CA PHE A 28 -10.29 9.96 10.73
C PHE A 28 -9.84 10.73 11.97
N VAL A 29 -8.59 10.53 12.37
CA VAL A 29 -7.99 11.14 13.57
C VAL A 29 -6.60 11.68 13.22
N ASN A 30 -6.31 12.90 13.64
CA ASN A 30 -4.99 13.54 13.54
C ASN A 30 -4.17 13.28 14.81
N PHE A 31 -2.86 13.51 14.72
CA PHE A 31 -1.96 13.34 15.87
C PHE A 31 -2.31 14.27 17.05
N ASP A 32 -2.87 15.45 16.80
CA ASP A 32 -3.17 16.45 17.85
C ASP A 32 -4.57 16.30 18.48
N ASP A 33 -5.43 15.41 17.95
CA ASP A 33 -6.82 15.29 18.42
C ASP A 33 -6.88 14.62 19.82
N GLU A 34 -7.27 15.35 20.87
CA GLU A 34 -7.22 14.86 22.26
C GLU A 34 -8.06 13.59 22.50
N GLU A 35 -9.22 13.50 21.86
CA GLU A 35 -10.17 12.39 21.99
C GLU A 35 -9.99 11.33 20.88
N ILE A 36 -9.89 10.06 21.28
CA ILE A 36 -9.90 8.93 20.34
C ILE A 36 -11.28 8.27 20.24
N PRO A 37 -11.71 7.82 19.05
CA PRO A 37 -12.95 7.09 18.88
C PRO A 37 -12.96 5.76 19.66
N THR A 38 -14.00 5.56 20.48
CA THR A 38 -14.23 4.30 21.23
C THR A 38 -15.20 3.35 20.54
N LYS A 39 -15.91 3.82 19.51
CA LYS A 39 -16.93 3.06 18.75
C LYS A 39 -16.95 3.50 17.27
N PRO A 40 -17.36 2.61 16.34
CA PRO A 40 -17.63 2.98 14.96
C PRO A 40 -18.87 3.88 14.83
N LEU A 41 -18.98 4.59 13.71
CA LEU A 41 -20.20 5.31 13.34
C LEU A 41 -21.38 4.34 13.16
N ASP A 42 -22.59 4.73 13.59
CA ASP A 42 -23.80 3.90 13.42
C ASP A 42 -24.06 3.53 11.95
N ALA A 43 -23.70 4.41 11.01
CA ALA A 43 -23.77 4.15 9.58
C ALA A 43 -22.81 3.02 9.13
N ALA A 44 -21.63 2.90 9.75
CA ALA A 44 -20.72 1.76 9.55
C ALA A 44 -21.37 0.46 10.03
N VAL A 45 -21.91 0.48 11.26
CA VAL A 45 -22.58 -0.67 11.89
C VAL A 45 -23.76 -1.16 11.05
N GLN A 46 -24.62 -0.25 10.58
CA GLN A 46 -25.77 -0.61 9.74
C GLN A 46 -25.35 -1.10 8.36
N THR A 47 -24.33 -0.50 7.76
CA THR A 47 -23.80 -0.93 6.45
C THR A 47 -23.18 -2.32 6.54
N TRP A 48 -22.34 -2.58 7.56
CA TRP A 48 -21.74 -3.90 7.75
C TRP A 48 -22.79 -4.97 8.03
N LYS A 49 -23.79 -4.70 8.89
CA LYS A 49 -24.92 -5.61 9.14
C LYS A 49 -25.70 -6.01 7.88
N LYS A 50 -25.81 -5.11 6.88
CA LYS A 50 -26.47 -5.41 5.59
C LYS A 50 -25.61 -6.28 4.66
N VAL A 51 -24.29 -6.21 4.78
CA VAL A 51 -23.33 -6.96 3.93
C VAL A 51 -22.95 -8.31 4.55
N CYS A 52 -22.85 -8.38 5.88
CA CYS A 52 -22.50 -9.56 6.67
C CYS A 52 -23.65 -10.58 6.74
N THR A 53 -24.00 -11.12 5.56
CA THR A 53 -25.09 -12.07 5.36
C THR A 53 -24.62 -13.52 5.41
N ASN A 54 -23.41 -13.81 4.92
CA ASN A 54 -22.90 -15.17 4.81
C ASN A 54 -22.07 -15.57 6.05
N PRO A 55 -22.01 -16.88 6.41
CA PRO A 55 -21.12 -17.37 7.47
C PRO A 55 -19.64 -17.04 7.25
N VAL A 56 -19.20 -16.96 5.98
CA VAL A 56 -17.84 -16.55 5.61
C VAL A 56 -17.53 -15.12 6.04
N ASP A 57 -18.49 -14.20 5.92
CA ASP A 57 -18.30 -12.79 6.26
C ASP A 57 -18.20 -12.60 7.79
N LYS A 58 -18.97 -13.37 8.56
CA LYS A 58 -18.85 -13.45 10.03
C LYS A 58 -17.50 -14.01 10.46
N LYS A 59 -17.03 -15.08 9.81
CA LYS A 59 -15.71 -15.67 10.08
C LYS A 59 -14.58 -14.67 9.82
N VAL A 60 -14.66 -13.90 8.73
CA VAL A 60 -13.70 -12.83 8.39
C VAL A 60 -13.75 -11.68 9.41
N GLU A 61 -14.94 -11.30 9.89
CA GLU A 61 -15.10 -10.32 10.98
C GLU A 61 -14.43 -10.79 12.28
N GLU A 62 -14.66 -12.04 12.68
CA GLU A 62 -14.03 -12.65 13.86
C GLU A 62 -12.51 -12.78 13.72
N GLU A 63 -12.01 -13.19 12.55
CA GLU A 63 -10.57 -13.26 12.26
C GLU A 63 -9.91 -11.88 12.35
N LEU A 64 -10.54 -10.84 11.79
CA LEU A 64 -9.99 -9.48 11.87
C LEU A 64 -10.07 -8.90 13.29
N ARG A 65 -11.14 -9.20 14.03
CA ARG A 65 -11.24 -8.83 15.45
C ARG A 65 -10.11 -9.46 16.27
N LYS A 66 -9.80 -10.74 16.05
CA LYS A 66 -8.66 -11.44 16.68
C LYS A 66 -7.31 -10.85 16.28
N LEU A 67 -7.11 -10.44 15.03
CA LEU A 67 -5.89 -9.71 14.62
C LEU A 67 -5.73 -8.38 15.39
N PHE A 68 -6.81 -7.63 15.58
CA PHE A 68 -6.79 -6.38 16.35
C PHE A 68 -6.63 -6.59 17.87
N GLU A 69 -6.93 -7.78 18.40
CA GLU A 69 -6.65 -8.17 19.78
C GLU A 69 -5.17 -8.54 19.99
N VAL A 70 -4.54 -9.22 19.02
CA VAL A 70 -3.10 -9.55 19.05
C VAL A 70 -2.22 -8.32 18.81
N ARG A 71 -2.64 -7.43 17.91
CA ARG A 71 -1.93 -6.20 17.53
C ARG A 71 -2.92 -5.08 17.29
N PRO A 72 -2.93 -4.00 18.09
CA PRO A 72 -3.98 -2.98 18.00
C PRO A 72 -3.88 -2.07 16.76
N VAL A 73 -2.75 -2.10 16.02
CA VAL A 73 -2.46 -1.18 14.91
C VAL A 73 -1.94 -1.91 13.68
N TRP A 74 -2.66 -1.81 12.55
CA TRP A 74 -2.35 -2.51 11.30
C TRP A 74 -2.43 -1.60 10.07
N SER A 75 -1.52 -1.79 9.10
CA SER A 75 -1.68 -1.27 7.75
C SER A 75 -2.67 -2.11 6.94
N ARG A 76 -3.35 -1.52 5.95
CA ARG A 76 -4.30 -2.23 5.08
C ARG A 76 -3.64 -3.37 4.29
N ASN A 77 -2.38 -3.21 3.88
CA ASN A 77 -1.63 -4.28 3.22
C ASN A 77 -1.34 -5.45 4.16
N ALA A 78 -0.96 -5.18 5.41
CA ALA A 78 -0.75 -6.22 6.40
C ALA A 78 -2.06 -7.00 6.68
N VAL A 79 -3.21 -6.31 6.75
CA VAL A 79 -4.52 -6.97 6.86
C VAL A 79 -4.81 -7.86 5.65
N LYS A 80 -4.66 -7.35 4.41
CA LYS A 80 -4.82 -8.13 3.17
C LYS A 80 -3.84 -9.30 3.03
N ALA A 81 -2.67 -9.21 3.64
CA ALA A 81 -1.66 -10.27 3.64
C ALA A 81 -1.90 -11.32 4.74
N ASN A 82 -2.74 -11.04 5.75
CA ASN A 82 -3.12 -12.00 6.79
C ASN A 82 -4.47 -12.68 6.49
N ILE A 83 -5.49 -11.90 6.09
CA ILE A 83 -6.86 -12.38 5.83
C ILE A 83 -7.20 -12.28 4.35
N SER A 84 -7.79 -13.35 3.79
CA SER A 84 -8.35 -13.33 2.43
C SER A 84 -9.78 -12.82 2.46
N VAL A 85 -9.97 -11.57 2.04
CA VAL A 85 -11.27 -10.89 1.98
C VAL A 85 -11.34 -10.04 0.71
N HIS A 86 -12.52 -9.96 0.08
CA HIS A 86 -12.72 -9.13 -1.10
C HIS A 86 -12.43 -7.65 -0.77
N PRO A 87 -11.70 -6.89 -1.62
CA PRO A 87 -11.33 -5.50 -1.33
C PRO A 87 -12.50 -4.59 -0.93
N ASP A 88 -13.65 -4.72 -1.60
CA ASP A 88 -14.86 -3.95 -1.27
C ASP A 88 -15.49 -4.32 0.09
N LYS A 89 -15.36 -5.57 0.54
CA LYS A 89 -15.83 -5.97 1.88
C LYS A 89 -14.88 -5.45 2.96
N LEU A 90 -13.57 -5.57 2.74
CA LEU A 90 -12.54 -5.03 3.64
C LEU A 90 -12.72 -3.52 3.87
N LYS A 91 -13.06 -2.79 2.81
CA LYS A 91 -13.36 -1.36 2.82
C LYS A 91 -14.58 -0.98 3.68
N LEU A 92 -15.52 -1.89 3.93
CA LEU A 92 -16.64 -1.66 4.84
C LEU A 92 -16.36 -2.17 6.26
N LEU A 93 -15.55 -3.23 6.37
CA LEU A 93 -15.20 -3.87 7.63
C LEU A 93 -14.17 -3.07 8.45
N LEU A 94 -13.18 -2.44 7.81
CA LEU A 94 -12.16 -1.63 8.52
C LEU A 94 -12.80 -0.46 9.30
N PRO A 95 -13.64 0.41 8.69
CA PRO A 95 -14.42 1.42 9.41
C PRO A 95 -15.33 0.91 10.54
N TYR A 96 -15.69 -0.37 10.52
CA TYR A 96 -16.54 -0.99 11.55
C TYR A 96 -15.74 -1.46 12.78
N LEU A 97 -14.44 -1.75 12.64
CA LEU A 97 -13.58 -2.28 13.71
C LEU A 97 -12.46 -1.33 14.19
N ALA A 98 -12.09 -0.35 13.36
CA ALA A 98 -10.98 0.55 13.61
C ALA A 98 -11.23 1.97 13.08
N TYR A 99 -10.51 2.94 13.64
CA TYR A 99 -10.37 4.30 13.09
C TYR A 99 -9.04 4.44 12.34
N TYR A 100 -8.88 5.50 11.56
CA TYR A 100 -7.72 5.72 10.70
C TYR A 100 -6.93 6.95 11.13
N MET A 101 -5.61 6.80 11.33
CA MET A 101 -4.71 7.91 11.64
C MET A 101 -4.26 8.63 10.36
N LEU A 102 -4.54 9.93 10.26
CA LEU A 102 -4.14 10.78 9.13
C LEU A 102 -2.68 11.24 9.24
N THR A 103 -2.28 11.76 10.40
CA THR A 103 -0.97 12.37 10.63
C THR A 103 -0.16 11.65 11.72
N GLY A 104 1.06 12.11 11.95
CA GLY A 104 1.94 11.58 12.97
C GLY A 104 2.57 10.20 12.70
N PRO A 105 3.09 9.53 13.75
CA PRO A 105 3.91 8.32 13.64
C PRO A 105 3.17 7.06 13.20
N TRP A 106 1.83 7.08 13.28
CA TRP A 106 0.95 5.98 12.89
C TRP A 106 0.09 6.33 11.67
N ARG A 107 0.46 7.38 10.91
CA ARG A 107 -0.24 7.79 9.67
C ARG A 107 -0.45 6.61 8.70
N SER A 108 -1.61 6.55 8.05
CA SER A 108 -2.03 5.42 7.20
C SER A 108 -2.18 4.06 7.89
N LEU A 109 -2.34 4.04 9.21
CA LEU A 109 -2.64 2.81 9.96
C LEU A 109 -4.05 2.84 10.52
N TRP A 110 -4.65 1.65 10.54
CA TRP A 110 -5.92 1.39 11.21
C TRP A 110 -5.64 1.03 12.67
N VAL A 111 -6.25 1.77 13.58
CA VAL A 111 -6.11 1.60 15.02
C VAL A 111 -7.44 1.10 15.60
N ARG A 112 -7.38 0.04 16.40
CA ARG A 112 -8.56 -0.51 17.06
C ARG A 112 -9.25 0.55 17.93
N PHE A 113 -10.57 0.65 17.84
CA PHE A 113 -11.35 1.56 18.68
C PHE A 113 -11.01 1.41 20.18
N GLY A 114 -10.85 2.54 20.86
CA GLY A 114 -10.53 2.62 22.29
C GLY A 114 -9.05 2.38 22.65
N TYR A 115 -8.14 2.26 21.70
CA TYR A 115 -6.68 2.21 21.94
C TYR A 115 -6.00 3.47 21.39
N ASP A 116 -5.26 4.21 22.23
CA ASP A 116 -4.55 5.43 21.82
C ASP A 116 -3.02 5.20 21.81
N PRO A 117 -2.38 5.01 20.64
CA PRO A 117 -0.95 4.71 20.59
C PRO A 117 -0.05 5.82 21.15
N ARG A 118 -0.55 7.07 21.29
CA ARG A 118 0.18 8.20 21.87
C ARG A 118 0.27 8.15 23.40
N LYS A 119 -0.51 7.28 24.04
CA LYS A 119 -0.54 7.08 25.51
C LYS A 119 0.21 5.82 25.97
N HIS A 120 0.68 5.02 25.01
CA HIS A 120 1.24 3.69 25.18
C HIS A 120 2.64 3.61 24.55
N PRO A 121 3.74 3.77 25.32
CA PRO A 121 5.11 3.62 24.81
C PRO A 121 5.37 2.30 24.06
N GLU A 122 4.70 1.22 24.47
CA GLU A 122 4.72 -0.07 23.80
C GLU A 122 4.20 0.00 22.34
N ALA A 123 3.43 1.03 21.97
CA ALA A 123 2.98 1.27 20.61
C ALA A 123 4.09 1.72 19.65
N LYS A 124 5.29 2.04 20.16
CA LYS A 124 6.49 2.40 19.39
C LYS A 124 6.74 1.43 18.23
N ILE A 125 6.65 0.13 18.49
CA ILE A 125 6.91 -0.91 17.47
C ILE A 125 5.87 -0.91 16.34
N TYR A 126 4.71 -0.27 16.50
CA TYR A 126 3.68 -0.20 15.46
C TYR A 126 3.78 1.05 14.58
N GLN A 127 4.70 1.98 14.86
CA GLN A 127 4.94 3.18 14.04
C GLN A 127 5.28 2.81 12.59
N VAL A 128 4.94 3.69 11.64
CA VAL A 128 5.22 3.49 10.21
C VAL A 128 6.54 4.12 9.78
N LEU A 129 7.33 3.36 9.00
CA LEU A 129 8.51 3.80 8.29
C LEU A 129 8.20 3.91 6.79
N ASP A 130 8.12 5.14 6.29
CA ASP A 130 8.11 5.45 4.85
C ASP A 130 9.55 5.30 4.31
N PHE A 131 9.77 4.19 3.61
CA PHE A 131 11.04 3.83 3.02
C PHE A 131 10.99 4.04 1.50
N ARG A 132 11.91 4.87 0.98
CA ARG A 132 12.03 5.18 -0.45
C ARG A 132 13.45 4.90 -0.93
N ILE A 133 13.58 4.00 -1.89
CA ILE A 133 14.86 3.69 -2.52
C ILE A 133 15.32 4.91 -3.31
N ARG A 134 16.42 5.52 -2.88
CA ARG A 134 17.04 6.67 -3.57
C ARG A 134 17.70 6.19 -4.88
N CYS A 135 16.98 6.29 -5.99
CA CYS A 135 17.45 5.90 -7.33
C CYS A 135 18.13 7.04 -8.12
N GLY A 136 18.92 6.67 -9.15
CA GLY A 136 19.56 7.58 -10.10
C GLY A 136 21.08 7.73 -9.93
N MET A 137 21.74 8.34 -10.92
CA MET A 137 23.21 8.36 -11.08
C MET A 137 23.95 8.83 -9.82
N LYS A 138 23.46 9.89 -9.16
CA LYS A 138 24.01 10.46 -7.91
C LYS A 138 24.02 9.49 -6.71
N TYR A 139 23.32 8.36 -6.80
CA TYR A 139 23.29 7.33 -5.76
C TYR A 139 23.91 5.99 -6.20
N GLY A 140 24.56 5.96 -7.38
CA GLY A 140 25.26 4.80 -7.92
C GLY A 140 24.38 3.83 -8.72
N TYR A 141 23.37 4.35 -9.43
CA TYR A 141 22.51 3.57 -10.32
C TYR A 141 22.38 4.25 -11.68
N ALA A 142 22.77 3.58 -12.77
CA ALA A 142 22.36 3.98 -14.11
C ALA A 142 20.84 3.76 -14.29
N PRO A 143 20.22 4.32 -15.36
CA PRO A 143 18.76 4.30 -15.53
C PRO A 143 18.11 2.90 -15.46
N ASN A 144 18.81 1.87 -15.92
CA ASN A 144 18.33 0.48 -15.99
C ASN A 144 18.85 -0.43 -14.86
N ASP A 145 19.76 0.06 -14.00
CA ASP A 145 20.44 -0.78 -13.00
C ASP A 145 19.57 -1.15 -11.81
N MET A 146 18.54 -0.33 -11.52
CA MET A 146 17.68 -0.47 -10.35
C MET A 146 16.71 -1.64 -10.53
N PRO A 147 16.91 -2.80 -9.88
CA PRO A 147 16.08 -3.99 -10.09
C PRO A 147 14.69 -3.88 -9.45
N VAL A 148 14.46 -2.85 -8.64
CA VAL A 148 13.17 -2.60 -7.99
C VAL A 148 12.33 -1.66 -8.84
N LYS A 149 11.14 -2.12 -9.24
CA LYS A 149 10.19 -1.35 -10.06
C LYS A 149 9.53 -0.21 -9.27
N ALA A 150 9.18 0.88 -9.97
CA ALA A 150 8.24 1.86 -9.44
C ALA A 150 6.84 1.22 -9.34
N LYS A 151 5.98 1.73 -8.45
CA LYS A 151 4.65 1.13 -8.22
C LYS A 151 3.68 1.46 -9.36
N ARG A 152 3.87 2.62 -10.00
CA ARG A 152 3.42 2.95 -11.36
C ARG A 152 4.59 3.40 -12.22
N SER A 153 4.53 3.16 -13.53
CA SER A 153 5.51 3.68 -14.49
C SER A 153 5.15 5.12 -14.89
N THR A 154 6.10 6.04 -14.78
CA THR A 154 5.96 7.42 -15.29
C THR A 154 5.82 7.49 -16.81
N TYR A 155 6.17 6.41 -17.52
CA TYR A 155 6.13 6.35 -18.99
C TYR A 155 4.80 5.76 -19.53
N ASN A 156 4.00 5.09 -18.69
CA ASN A 156 2.74 4.47 -19.08
C ASN A 156 1.52 5.22 -18.50
N TYR A 157 1.50 6.56 -18.66
CA TYR A 157 0.37 7.38 -18.25
C TYR A 157 -0.74 7.34 -19.32
N SER A 158 -1.62 6.35 -19.24
CA SER A 158 -2.86 6.34 -20.01
C SER A 158 -3.86 7.31 -19.40
N LEU A 159 -4.23 8.38 -20.11
CA LEU A 159 -5.30 9.27 -19.67
C LEU A 159 -6.59 8.46 -19.41
N PRO A 160 -7.30 8.66 -18.28
CA PRO A 160 -8.55 7.94 -18.00
C PRO A 160 -9.63 8.06 -19.09
N ILE A 161 -9.51 9.10 -19.92
CA ILE A 161 -10.39 9.43 -21.05
C ILE A 161 -10.04 8.64 -22.34
N THR A 162 -8.79 8.17 -22.48
CA THR A 162 -8.33 7.42 -23.67
C THR A 162 -8.39 5.91 -23.47
N VAL A 163 -8.49 5.43 -22.22
CA VAL A 163 -8.77 4.03 -21.93
C VAL A 163 -10.20 3.69 -22.36
N LYS A 164 -10.35 3.13 -23.57
CA LYS A 164 -11.53 2.38 -23.97
C LYS A 164 -11.64 1.13 -23.10
N LYS A 165 -12.09 1.29 -21.86
CA LYS A 165 -12.50 0.15 -21.04
C LYS A 165 -13.61 -0.56 -21.84
N PRO A 166 -13.48 -1.87 -22.17
CA PRO A 166 -14.65 -2.62 -22.54
C PRO A 166 -15.66 -2.40 -21.41
N VAL A 167 -16.93 -2.14 -21.76
CA VAL A 167 -17.95 -1.86 -20.76
C VAL A 167 -17.95 -3.03 -19.80
N SER A 168 -17.47 -2.80 -18.57
CA SER A 168 -17.53 -3.80 -17.51
C SER A 168 -18.99 -4.20 -17.46
N HIS A 169 -19.28 -5.43 -17.89
CA HIS A 169 -20.61 -5.98 -17.80
C HIS A 169 -21.07 -5.73 -16.36
N THR A 170 -22.22 -5.08 -16.20
CA THR A 170 -22.77 -4.80 -14.88
C THR A 170 -22.87 -6.13 -14.15
N VAL A 171 -21.92 -6.36 -13.24
CA VAL A 171 -21.76 -7.61 -12.48
C VAL A 171 -23.11 -7.89 -11.87
N SER A 172 -23.76 -8.92 -12.39
CA SER A 172 -25.14 -9.20 -12.05
C SER A 172 -25.16 -9.61 -10.58
N VAL A 173 -26.30 -9.40 -9.90
CA VAL A 173 -26.49 -9.85 -8.51
C VAL A 173 -26.27 -11.36 -8.30
N HIS A 174 -26.10 -12.12 -9.39
CA HIS A 174 -25.65 -13.51 -9.41
C HIS A 174 -24.17 -13.72 -9.05
N ASP A 175 -23.24 -12.84 -9.40
CA ASP A 175 -21.80 -13.08 -9.17
C ASP A 175 -21.42 -12.92 -7.69
N LEU A 176 -22.15 -12.07 -6.95
CA LEU A 176 -22.07 -11.99 -5.48
C LEU A 176 -22.57 -13.29 -4.79
N LYS A 177 -23.24 -14.17 -5.54
CA LYS A 177 -23.77 -15.47 -5.12
C LYS A 177 -23.03 -16.68 -5.72
N GLN A 178 -22.09 -16.48 -6.63
CA GLN A 178 -21.47 -17.56 -7.43
C GLN A 178 -20.37 -18.32 -6.67
N GLY A 179 -20.65 -18.71 -5.42
CA GLY A 179 -19.84 -19.64 -4.63
C GLY A 179 -20.29 -21.11 -4.75
N LEU A 180 -21.30 -21.40 -5.56
CA LEU A 180 -21.91 -22.71 -5.73
C LEU A 180 -22.21 -23.00 -7.21
N GLY A 181 -21.40 -23.87 -7.80
CA GLY A 181 -21.57 -24.36 -9.16
C GLY A 181 -20.68 -25.60 -9.37
N THR A 182 -21.28 -26.78 -9.35
CA THR A 182 -20.58 -28.04 -9.62
C THR A 182 -20.47 -28.28 -11.12
N SER A 183 -19.27 -28.12 -11.68
CA SER A 183 -18.93 -28.65 -13.00
C SER A 183 -17.50 -29.18 -13.02
N SER A 184 -17.36 -30.38 -13.58
CA SER A 184 -16.17 -31.22 -13.53
C SER A 184 -15.12 -30.81 -14.57
N ALA A 185 -13.92 -30.44 -14.11
CA ALA A 185 -12.69 -30.51 -14.89
C ALA A 185 -11.49 -30.67 -13.95
N SER A 186 -10.65 -31.66 -14.22
CA SER A 186 -9.51 -32.03 -13.37
C SER A 186 -8.33 -31.06 -13.52
N GLY A 187 -8.12 -30.25 -12.50
CA GLY A 187 -6.92 -29.44 -12.31
C GLY A 187 -6.83 -29.00 -10.85
N ALA A 188 -5.65 -29.04 -10.25
CA ALA A 188 -5.45 -28.79 -8.82
C ALA A 188 -5.61 -27.29 -8.48
N LYS A 189 -6.86 -26.81 -8.44
CA LYS A 189 -7.20 -25.43 -8.10
C LYS A 189 -6.81 -25.16 -6.64
N LYS A 190 -5.91 -24.20 -6.43
CA LYS A 190 -5.65 -23.60 -5.11
C LYS A 190 -6.98 -23.18 -4.47
N PRO A 191 -7.18 -23.35 -3.14
CA PRO A 191 -8.45 -23.05 -2.50
C PRO A 191 -8.87 -21.60 -2.73
N ALA A 192 -10.16 -21.36 -2.97
CA ALA A 192 -10.69 -20.03 -3.32
C ALA A 192 -10.34 -18.93 -2.28
N SER A 193 -10.05 -19.32 -1.04
CA SER A 193 -9.57 -18.45 0.05
C SER A 193 -8.12 -17.96 -0.09
N SER A 194 -7.43 -18.18 -1.22
CA SER A 194 -6.11 -17.58 -1.48
C SER A 194 -6.13 -16.43 -2.47
N ARG A 195 -7.20 -16.24 -3.27
CA ARG A 195 -7.23 -15.27 -4.39
C ARG A 195 -6.95 -13.81 -3.99
N TYR A 196 -7.38 -13.40 -2.80
CA TYR A 196 -7.24 -12.01 -2.33
C TYR A 196 -6.11 -11.80 -1.32
N LYS A 197 -5.32 -12.83 -1.02
CA LYS A 197 -4.28 -12.77 0.02
C LYS A 197 -2.97 -12.24 -0.56
N LEU A 198 -2.51 -11.08 -0.09
CA LEU A 198 -1.26 -10.47 -0.55
C LEU A 198 -0.02 -11.25 -0.04
N LYS A 199 1.08 -11.17 -0.80
CA LYS A 199 2.40 -11.70 -0.41
C LYS A 199 2.95 -10.93 0.79
N GLU A 200 3.55 -11.63 1.76
CA GLU A 200 4.12 -11.03 2.99
C GLU A 200 5.18 -9.95 2.72
N SER A 201 5.95 -10.09 1.64
CA SER A 201 6.98 -9.13 1.22
C SER A 201 6.46 -7.72 0.94
N ILE A 202 5.13 -7.54 0.87
CA ILE A 202 4.48 -6.24 0.69
C ILE A 202 4.43 -5.44 2.00
N TYR A 203 4.59 -6.08 3.18
CA TYR A 203 4.59 -5.40 4.48
C TYR A 203 5.69 -5.86 5.46
N ILE A 204 6.38 -6.98 5.20
CA ILE A 204 7.53 -7.45 5.98
C ILE A 204 8.81 -7.18 5.19
N PHE A 205 9.79 -6.52 5.84
CA PHE A 205 11.15 -6.43 5.32
C PHE A 205 12.01 -7.55 5.91
N ARG A 206 12.70 -8.30 5.05
CA ARG A 206 13.57 -9.43 5.42
C ARG A 206 14.98 -9.20 4.88
N GLU A 207 15.99 -9.61 5.63
CA GLU A 207 17.39 -9.53 5.19
C GLU A 207 17.62 -10.33 3.90
N GLY A 208 18.45 -9.82 2.99
CA GLY A 208 18.72 -10.42 1.69
C GLY A 208 17.62 -10.24 0.63
N ALA A 209 16.42 -9.78 0.98
CA ALA A 209 15.32 -9.57 0.04
C ALA A 209 15.26 -8.12 -0.48
N LEU A 210 14.99 -7.95 -1.78
CA LEU A 210 14.67 -6.65 -2.36
C LEU A 210 13.19 -6.28 -2.09
N PRO A 211 12.89 -5.02 -1.76
CA PRO A 211 11.51 -4.53 -1.68
C PRO A 211 10.74 -4.73 -3.00
N PRO A 212 9.44 -5.07 -2.98
CA PRO A 212 8.63 -5.21 -4.19
C PRO A 212 8.50 -3.93 -5.04
N TYR A 213 8.57 -2.76 -4.39
CA TYR A 213 8.43 -1.44 -5.03
C TYR A 213 9.45 -0.44 -4.45
N ARG A 214 9.75 0.61 -5.23
CA ARG A 214 10.71 1.67 -4.82
C ARG A 214 10.28 2.47 -3.60
N GLN A 215 8.97 2.55 -3.33
CA GLN A 215 8.41 3.13 -2.11
C GLN A 215 7.62 2.06 -1.37
N MET A 216 7.87 1.93 -0.07
CA MET A 216 7.22 0.98 0.82
C MET A 216 6.88 1.63 2.15
N PHE A 217 5.80 1.16 2.77
CA PHE A 217 5.37 1.56 4.11
C PHE A 217 5.44 0.33 5.03
N TYR A 218 6.50 0.25 5.82
CA TYR A 218 6.72 -0.84 6.78
C TYR A 218 6.31 -0.37 8.18
N GLN A 219 5.82 -1.26 9.05
CA GLN A 219 5.74 -0.95 10.49
C GLN A 219 6.98 -1.49 11.20
N LEU A 220 7.44 -0.84 12.28
CA LEU A 220 8.73 -1.16 12.91
C LEU A 220 8.83 -2.62 13.43
N CYS A 221 7.71 -3.22 13.82
CA CYS A 221 7.61 -4.63 14.21
C CYS A 221 7.76 -5.62 13.04
N ASP A 222 7.56 -5.17 11.80
CA ASP A 222 7.65 -6.00 10.57
C ASP A 222 9.02 -5.86 9.88
N LEU A 223 9.99 -5.19 10.54
CA LEU A 223 11.39 -5.06 10.11
C LEU A 223 12.23 -6.19 10.72
N ASN A 224 12.23 -7.36 10.06
CA ASN A 224 12.85 -8.59 10.56
C ASN A 224 14.36 -8.63 10.25
N VAL A 225 15.11 -7.65 10.76
CA VAL A 225 16.57 -7.54 10.62
C VAL A 225 17.20 -7.06 11.93
N GLU A 226 18.22 -7.76 12.42
CA GLU A 226 18.80 -7.52 13.76
C GLU A 226 19.40 -6.10 13.90
N SER A 227 20.04 -5.59 12.85
CA SER A 227 20.60 -4.22 12.82
C SER A 227 19.53 -3.13 12.95
N LEU A 228 18.39 -3.30 12.27
CA LEU A 228 17.24 -2.38 12.37
C LEU A 228 16.58 -2.48 13.75
N GLN A 229 16.42 -3.70 14.29
CA GLN A 229 15.87 -3.91 15.63
C GLN A 229 16.75 -3.27 16.71
N LYS A 230 18.08 -3.31 16.60
CA LYS A 230 18.99 -2.60 17.52
C LYS A 230 18.80 -1.08 17.48
N ILE A 231 18.50 -0.49 16.32
CA ILE A 231 18.21 0.94 16.18
C ILE A 231 16.88 1.29 16.87
N ILE A 232 15.82 0.51 16.64
CA ILE A 232 14.47 0.72 17.24
C ILE A 232 14.52 0.59 18.78
N ARG A 233 15.28 -0.39 19.28
CA ARG A 233 15.36 -0.71 20.71
C ARG A 233 16.32 0.15 21.53
N ARG A 234 17.00 1.11 20.89
CA ARG A 234 17.99 2.00 21.52
C ARG A 234 17.45 2.79 22.72
N ASN A 235 16.13 2.99 22.78
CA ASN A 235 15.43 3.76 23.81
C ASN A 235 14.39 2.92 24.58
N ASP A 236 14.45 1.59 24.52
CA ASP A 236 13.52 0.71 25.25
C ASP A 236 13.57 0.99 26.75
N GLY A 237 12.44 1.43 27.34
CA GLY A 237 12.32 1.76 28.76
C GLY A 237 12.70 3.20 29.12
N THR A 238 13.05 4.03 28.13
CA THR A 238 13.37 5.47 28.30
C THR A 238 12.51 6.37 27.39
N GLU A 239 11.36 5.87 26.95
CA GLU A 239 10.35 6.65 26.21
C GLU A 239 9.59 7.61 27.13
N THR A 240 9.97 8.90 27.14
CA THR A 240 9.35 9.92 27.99
C THR A 240 8.26 10.75 27.29
N GLU A 241 8.34 10.91 25.98
CA GLU A 241 7.47 11.80 25.20
C GLU A 241 7.14 11.18 23.84
N CYS A 242 5.89 11.33 23.39
CA CYS A 242 5.46 10.95 22.05
C CYS A 242 5.34 12.20 21.17
N THR A 243 6.22 12.34 20.17
CA THR A 243 6.22 13.48 19.24
C THR A 243 5.48 13.18 17.93
N GLU A 244 4.96 14.18 17.22
CA GLU A 244 4.31 13.94 15.91
C GLU A 244 5.31 13.32 14.88
N ARG A 245 6.57 13.78 14.90
CA ARG A 245 7.57 13.39 13.89
C ARG A 245 8.18 12.01 14.14
N ASP A 246 8.66 11.74 15.36
CA ASP A 246 9.41 10.53 15.69
C ASP A 246 8.61 9.56 16.59
N GLY A 247 7.44 9.97 17.08
CA GLY A 247 6.65 9.20 18.04
C GLY A 247 7.40 8.98 19.33
N TRP A 248 7.44 7.71 19.75
CA TRP A 248 8.20 7.23 20.91
C TRP A 248 9.65 6.87 20.57
N CYS A 249 10.06 7.01 19.31
CA CYS A 249 11.45 6.80 18.91
C CYS A 249 12.29 8.05 19.19
N LEU A 250 13.61 7.86 19.33
CA LEU A 250 14.54 8.99 19.42
C LEU A 250 14.54 9.80 18.11
N PRO A 251 14.83 11.12 18.16
CA PRO A 251 15.03 11.92 16.96
C PRO A 251 16.02 11.28 15.98
N LYS A 252 15.68 11.29 14.68
CA LYS A 252 16.45 10.68 13.57
C LYS A 252 16.46 9.15 13.50
N THR A 253 15.80 8.43 14.41
CA THR A 253 15.67 6.96 14.32
C THR A 253 15.13 6.52 12.95
N SER A 254 14.17 7.26 12.39
CA SER A 254 13.62 6.94 11.07
C SER A 254 14.61 7.15 9.91
N ASP A 255 15.59 8.04 10.05
CA ASP A 255 16.63 8.26 9.04
C ASP A 255 17.75 7.24 9.16
N ASP A 256 18.20 6.92 10.38
CA ASP A 256 19.15 5.83 10.65
C ASP A 256 18.63 4.49 10.08
N LEU A 257 17.33 4.21 10.23
CA LEU A 257 16.67 3.04 9.62
C LEU A 257 16.67 3.10 8.09
N ARG A 258 16.30 4.24 7.47
CA ARG A 258 16.29 4.41 6.00
C ARG A 258 17.67 4.24 5.40
N ASP A 259 18.70 4.80 6.02
CA ASP A 259 20.06 4.73 5.50
C ASP A 259 20.65 3.32 5.69
N THR A 260 20.39 2.65 6.82
CA THR A 260 20.75 1.24 7.03
C THR A 260 20.07 0.32 6.00
N MET A 261 18.76 0.48 5.76
CA MET A 261 18.03 -0.26 4.71
C MET A 261 18.58 0.02 3.31
N SER A 262 18.92 1.28 3.02
CA SER A 262 19.51 1.67 1.73
C SER A 262 20.89 1.05 1.51
N LEU A 263 21.70 0.92 2.56
CA LEU A 263 23.01 0.25 2.51
C LEU A 263 22.87 -1.25 2.25
N MET A 264 21.95 -1.92 2.95
CA MET A 264 21.68 -3.36 2.73
C MET A 264 21.21 -3.63 1.30
N ILE A 265 20.29 -2.81 0.76
CA ILE A 265 19.83 -2.94 -0.63
C ILE A 265 20.97 -2.70 -1.62
N LYS A 266 21.86 -1.71 -1.39
CA LYS A 266 23.06 -1.51 -2.23
C LYS A 266 24.00 -2.71 -2.20
N GLN A 267 24.19 -3.35 -1.05
CA GLN A 267 25.01 -4.56 -0.92
C GLN A 267 24.38 -5.74 -1.67
N ILE A 268 23.06 -5.95 -1.52
CA ILE A 268 22.32 -6.99 -2.26
C ILE A 268 22.50 -6.80 -3.78
N ILE A 269 22.20 -5.60 -4.31
CA ILE A 269 22.29 -5.33 -5.76
C ILE A 269 23.73 -5.56 -6.28
N ARG A 270 24.75 -5.12 -5.53
CA ARG A 270 26.16 -5.39 -5.86
C ARG A 270 26.52 -6.88 -5.88
N SER A 271 25.96 -7.67 -4.96
CA SER A 271 26.22 -9.12 -4.88
C SER A 271 25.49 -9.92 -5.97
N THR A 272 24.26 -9.52 -6.32
CA THR A 272 23.44 -10.21 -7.33
C THR A 272 23.82 -9.84 -8.76
N ARG A 273 24.35 -8.63 -8.98
CA ARG A 273 24.77 -8.14 -10.31
C ARG A 273 26.16 -7.45 -10.24
N PRO A 274 27.24 -8.19 -9.96
CA PRO A 274 28.59 -7.61 -9.88
C PRO A 274 29.03 -6.94 -11.19
N ALA A 275 28.54 -7.42 -12.34
CA ALA A 275 28.80 -6.82 -13.65
C ALA A 275 28.37 -5.35 -13.78
N LEU A 276 27.31 -4.91 -13.06
CA LEU A 276 26.85 -3.51 -13.08
C LEU A 276 27.79 -2.54 -12.34
N PHE A 277 28.79 -3.05 -11.61
CA PHE A 277 29.77 -2.24 -10.88
C PHE A 277 31.21 -2.53 -11.32
N SER A 278 31.39 -3.21 -12.46
CA SER A 278 32.68 -3.72 -12.95
C SER A 278 33.26 -2.93 -14.13
N SER A 279 33.38 -1.62 -13.99
CA SER A 279 34.29 -0.74 -14.77
C SER A 279 34.37 0.63 -14.08
N THR A 280 35.51 1.33 -13.96
CA THR A 280 36.80 1.21 -14.65
C THR A 280 38.01 1.31 -13.70
N THR A 281 38.97 0.40 -13.85
CA THR A 281 40.39 0.63 -13.48
C THR A 281 41.27 0.22 -14.65
N SER A 282 41.13 0.95 -15.75
CA SER A 282 41.98 0.86 -16.93
C SER A 282 41.90 2.20 -17.67
N SER A 283 43.06 2.72 -18.03
CA SER A 283 43.27 4.06 -18.58
C SER A 283 42.89 4.17 -20.07
N GLU A 284 42.92 5.43 -20.53
CA GLU A 284 43.04 5.88 -21.92
C GLU A 284 41.76 6.09 -22.78
N ASP A 285 41.74 7.33 -23.28
CA ASP A 285 40.98 7.98 -24.36
C ASP A 285 40.15 7.14 -25.35
N GLY A 286 38.97 7.66 -25.67
CA GLY A 286 38.16 7.23 -26.81
C GLY A 286 36.78 7.89 -26.85
N LYS A 287 36.59 8.88 -27.72
CA LYS A 287 35.24 9.36 -28.09
C LYS A 287 34.65 8.42 -29.14
N GLU A 288 33.42 7.95 -28.95
CA GLU A 288 32.37 7.86 -30.00
C GLU A 288 31.03 7.44 -29.37
N GLN A 289 30.02 8.31 -29.49
CA GLN A 289 28.88 8.22 -30.41
C GLN A 289 27.77 7.24 -30.00
N LEU A 290 26.58 7.81 -29.76
CA LEU A 290 25.34 7.11 -29.44
C LEU A 290 24.79 6.42 -30.70
N ALA A 291 24.93 5.11 -30.78
CA ALA A 291 24.13 4.30 -31.71
C ALA A 291 22.76 4.01 -31.07
N TYR A 292 21.71 4.60 -31.63
CA TYR A 292 20.32 4.18 -31.39
C TYR A 292 20.08 2.95 -32.26
N GLU A 293 20.16 1.76 -31.66
CA GLU A 293 19.83 0.51 -32.36
C GLU A 293 18.40 0.11 -32.01
N SER A 294 17.53 0.18 -33.02
CA SER A 294 16.13 -0.17 -32.94
C SER A 294 16.00 -1.68 -33.10
N GLY A 295 15.90 -2.41 -31.99
CA GLY A 295 15.50 -3.82 -32.00
C GLY A 295 14.00 -3.94 -32.19
N GLU A 296 13.59 -4.47 -33.34
CA GLU A 296 12.31 -5.20 -33.47
C GLU A 296 12.49 -6.62 -32.87
N ASP A 297 11.45 -7.45 -32.93
CA ASP A 297 11.33 -8.80 -32.33
C ASP A 297 11.09 -8.80 -30.80
N GLU A 298 10.24 -9.65 -30.22
CA GLU A 298 9.42 -10.76 -30.76
C GLU A 298 8.14 -10.95 -29.89
N ASP A 299 7.14 -11.67 -30.40
CA ASP A 299 5.86 -11.90 -29.70
C ASP A 299 6.00 -12.91 -28.53
N ASP A 300 6.04 -12.42 -27.29
CA ASP A 300 5.82 -13.24 -26.08
C ASP A 300 4.34 -13.16 -25.64
N GLU A 301 3.57 -14.22 -25.93
CA GLU A 301 2.22 -14.44 -25.40
C GLU A 301 2.27 -14.79 -23.88
N GLU A 302 2.56 -13.82 -23.00
CA GLU A 302 2.34 -14.00 -21.56
C GLU A 302 0.82 -14.03 -21.26
N GLU A 303 0.34 -15.18 -20.76
CA GLU A 303 -1.04 -15.36 -20.30
C GLU A 303 -1.45 -14.23 -19.33
N GLU A 304 -2.51 -13.48 -19.66
CA GLU A 304 -3.10 -12.50 -18.74
C GLU A 304 -3.74 -13.23 -17.52
N GLU A 305 -2.94 -13.56 -16.50
CA GLU A 305 -3.47 -13.58 -15.14
C GLU A 305 -4.05 -12.16 -14.88
N GLU A 306 -5.37 -12.06 -14.72
CA GLU A 306 -6.07 -10.84 -14.28
C GLU A 306 -5.70 -10.49 -12.83
N ASP A 307 -4.42 -10.17 -12.61
CA ASP A 307 -3.89 -9.67 -11.36
C ASP A 307 -4.46 -8.25 -11.18
N PHE A 308 -5.35 -8.10 -10.19
CA PHE A 308 -6.23 -6.94 -9.98
C PHE A 308 -5.46 -5.60 -10.08
N LYS A 309 -5.51 -4.96 -11.26
CA LYS A 309 -4.80 -3.70 -11.55
C LYS A 309 -5.30 -2.61 -10.57
N PRO A 310 -4.46 -2.11 -9.63
CA PRO A 310 -4.89 -1.11 -8.66
C PRO A 310 -5.35 0.19 -9.34
N SER A 311 -6.32 0.87 -8.73
CA SER A 311 -6.90 2.09 -9.27
C SER A 311 -5.86 3.16 -9.60
N ASP A 312 -6.12 3.88 -10.70
CA ASP A 312 -5.27 4.90 -11.32
C ASP A 312 -5.24 6.23 -10.51
N GLY A 313 -4.58 6.23 -9.35
CA GLY A 313 -4.48 7.40 -8.46
C GLY A 313 -3.06 7.72 -7.95
N SER A 314 -2.65 9.00 -8.07
CA SER A 314 -1.57 9.81 -7.43
C SER A 314 -0.18 9.22 -7.03
N GLU A 315 0.13 7.98 -7.37
CA GLU A 315 1.29 7.19 -6.89
C GLU A 315 1.32 6.89 -5.38
N ASN A 316 1.21 7.88 -4.50
CA ASN A 316 1.33 7.71 -3.05
C ASN A 316 0.24 6.77 -2.50
N GLU A 317 0.64 5.61 -1.98
CA GLU A 317 -0.28 4.57 -1.52
C GLU A 317 -1.27 5.08 -0.46
N MET A 318 -0.76 5.89 0.48
CA MET A 318 -1.53 6.58 1.52
C MET A 318 -2.72 7.37 0.96
N GLU A 319 -2.49 8.16 -0.11
CA GLU A 319 -3.54 8.95 -0.75
C GLU A 319 -4.55 8.06 -1.47
N THR A 320 -4.07 7.03 -2.19
CA THR A 320 -4.97 6.07 -2.85
C THR A 320 -5.83 5.28 -1.86
N GLU A 321 -5.33 5.06 -0.64
CA GLU A 321 -6.12 4.48 0.44
C GLU A 321 -7.13 5.48 1.01
N ILE A 322 -6.73 6.72 1.29
CA ILE A 322 -7.65 7.76 1.78
C ILE A 322 -8.79 8.01 0.78
N LEU A 323 -8.52 7.98 -0.53
CA LEU A 323 -9.53 8.09 -1.60
C LEU A 323 -10.54 6.94 -1.65
N ASP A 324 -10.31 5.81 -0.96
CA ASP A 324 -11.37 4.85 -0.73
C ASP A 324 -12.39 5.36 0.31
N TYR A 325 -11.96 6.16 1.27
CA TYR A 325 -12.70 6.53 2.48
C TYR A 325 -13.07 8.03 2.56
N VAL A 326 -12.90 8.82 1.49
CA VAL A 326 -13.25 10.26 1.39
C VAL A 326 -14.11 10.56 0.15
#